data_AF-A0A524FBC0-F1
#
_entry.id   AF-A0A524FBC0-F1
#
_cell.length_a   1.000
_cell.length_b   1.000
_cell.length_c   1.000
_cell.angle_alpha   90.00
_cell.angle_beta   90.00
_cell.angle_gamma   90.00
#
_symmetry.space_group_name_H-M   'P 1'
#
loop_
_entity.id
_entity.type
_entity.pdbx_description
1 polymer ?
#
loop_
_entity_poly.entity_id
_entity_poly.type
_entity_poly.pdbx_seq_one_letter_code
_entity_poly.pdbx_strand_id
1 'polypeptide(L)'
;MVNYLGDNNNYDDEGNWDIVQVSKISDKIIKRLLDYLKSGISESFFISLESVLKLGNKIPESEIRQTIPLFTLDDYKKDLFKFILDFINQDIIEYHLLPQLYSPDFITRARTVMKIKENDDKKYIKFLLPLINDPDDSVRWSVIDYLVKYQHDQKIKSELRNHLENESNPIIYDNLKSILM
;
A
#
# COMPACT_ATOMS: atom_id res chain seq x y z
N MET A 1 -16.22 36.31 -2.79
CA MET A 1 -16.35 35.79 -4.17
C MET A 1 -15.06 36.16 -4.88
N VAL A 2 -14.12 35.22 -4.97
CA VAL A 2 -12.84 35.42 -5.67
C VAL A 2 -12.58 34.14 -6.45
N ASN A 3 -12.60 34.25 -7.77
CA ASN A 3 -12.16 33.23 -8.72
C ASN A 3 -10.75 33.59 -9.19
N TYR A 4 -9.85 32.62 -9.17
CA TYR A 4 -8.69 32.48 -10.07
C TYR A 4 -8.54 30.96 -10.25
N LEU A 5 -9.09 30.37 -11.33
CA LEU A 5 -8.52 30.21 -12.68
C LEU A 5 -7.33 29.25 -12.73
N GLY A 6 -7.53 28.13 -13.44
CA GLY A 6 -6.48 27.46 -14.20
C GLY A 6 -6.00 26.12 -13.66
N ASP A 7 -6.78 25.06 -13.88
CA ASP A 7 -6.28 23.86 -14.57
C ASP A 7 -7.48 23.02 -15.02
N ASN A 8 -8.08 23.47 -16.13
CA ASN A 8 -8.82 22.60 -17.03
C ASN A 8 -7.82 21.73 -17.78
N ASN A 9 -7.29 20.71 -17.11
CA ASN A 9 -6.75 19.56 -17.82
C ASN A 9 -7.86 18.52 -17.85
N ASN A 10 -8.60 18.51 -18.98
CA ASN A 10 -9.19 17.28 -19.48
C ASN A 10 -8.02 16.32 -19.71
N TYR A 11 -7.65 15.60 -18.67
CA TYR A 11 -7.04 14.30 -18.87
C TYR A 11 -8.18 13.43 -19.39
N ASP A 12 -8.22 13.29 -20.72
CA ASP A 12 -8.89 12.15 -21.34
C ASP A 12 -8.17 10.91 -20.79
N ASP A 13 -8.71 10.39 -19.68
CA ASP A 13 -8.32 9.14 -19.05
C ASP A 13 -8.78 8.02 -19.98
N GLU A 14 -8.08 7.85 -21.10
CA GLU A 14 -8.17 6.69 -22.00
C GLU A 14 -7.50 5.45 -21.39
N GLY A 15 -7.45 5.36 -20.06
CA GLY A 15 -7.37 4.08 -19.37
C GLY A 15 -8.73 3.43 -19.47
N ASN A 16 -8.86 2.36 -20.27
CA ASN A 16 -10.06 1.52 -20.29
C ASN A 16 -10.20 0.79 -18.93
N TRP A 17 -10.55 1.52 -17.88
CA TRP A 17 -11.03 0.99 -16.62
C TRP A 17 -12.43 0.48 -16.90
N ASP A 18 -12.53 -0.75 -17.42
CA ASP A 18 -13.82 -1.42 -17.56
C ASP A 18 -14.50 -1.36 -16.19
N ILE A 19 -15.48 -0.47 -16.02
CA ILE A 19 -16.26 -0.37 -14.80
C ILE A 19 -17.05 -1.68 -14.71
N VAL A 20 -16.51 -2.63 -13.94
CA VAL A 20 -17.14 -3.94 -13.78
C VAL A 20 -18.30 -3.79 -12.80
N GLN A 21 -19.52 -4.05 -13.28
CA GLN A 21 -20.67 -4.17 -12.40
C GLN A 21 -20.42 -5.28 -11.37
N VAL A 22 -20.68 -4.98 -10.10
CA VAL A 22 -20.41 -5.93 -9.01
C VAL A 22 -21.17 -7.26 -9.18
N SER A 23 -22.32 -7.25 -9.85
CA SER A 23 -23.10 -8.45 -10.20
C SER A 23 -22.39 -9.41 -11.16
N LYS A 24 -21.34 -8.95 -11.86
CA LYS A 24 -20.54 -9.75 -12.81
C LYS A 24 -19.25 -10.29 -12.18
N ILE A 25 -19.03 -10.06 -10.89
CA ILE A 25 -17.86 -10.54 -10.16
C ILE A 25 -18.05 -12.02 -9.85
N SER A 26 -17.17 -12.85 -10.39
CA SER A 26 -17.15 -14.31 -10.18
C SER A 26 -16.11 -14.70 -9.14
N ASP A 27 -16.24 -15.92 -8.59
CA ASP A 27 -15.24 -16.51 -7.69
C ASP A 27 -13.83 -16.52 -8.29
N LYS A 28 -13.74 -16.68 -9.62
CA LYS A 28 -12.46 -16.60 -10.35
C LYS A 28 -11.83 -15.21 -10.25
N ILE A 29 -12.64 -14.15 -10.33
CA ILE A 29 -12.17 -12.76 -10.17
C ILE A 29 -11.74 -12.53 -8.73
N ILE A 30 -12.55 -12.96 -7.75
CA ILE A 30 -12.21 -12.85 -6.32
C ILE A 30 -10.87 -13.54 -6.04
N LYS A 31 -10.69 -14.79 -6.51
CA LYS A 31 -9.45 -15.53 -6.35
C LYS A 31 -8.24 -14.77 -6.93
N ARG A 32 -8.39 -14.20 -8.13
CA ARG A 32 -7.33 -13.41 -8.78
C ARG A 32 -6.97 -12.16 -7.97
N LEU A 33 -7.94 -11.44 -7.44
CA LEU A 33 -7.69 -10.27 -6.58
C LEU A 33 -6.92 -10.68 -5.31
N LEU A 34 -7.35 -11.77 -4.65
CA LEU A 34 -6.64 -12.29 -3.49
C LEU A 34 -5.22 -12.76 -3.85
N ASP A 35 -5.01 -13.33 -5.04
CA ASP A 35 -3.68 -13.76 -5.49
C ASP A 35 -2.74 -12.57 -5.72
N TYR A 36 -3.23 -11.44 -6.25
CA TYR A 36 -2.43 -10.21 -6.32
C TYR A 36 -2.07 -9.67 -4.93
N LEU A 37 -2.97 -9.77 -3.94
CA LEU A 37 -2.66 -9.39 -2.55
C LEU A 37 -1.62 -10.29 -1.87
N LYS A 38 -1.53 -11.56 -2.27
CA LYS A 38 -0.49 -12.49 -1.80
C LYS A 38 0.88 -12.19 -2.42
N SER A 39 0.91 -11.48 -3.55
CA SER A 39 2.13 -11.14 -4.28
C SER A 39 2.89 -9.96 -3.65
N GLY A 40 3.81 -9.34 -4.38
CA GLY A 40 4.56 -8.16 -3.92
C GLY A 40 3.79 -6.85 -4.17
N ILE A 41 4.34 -5.74 -3.66
CA ILE A 41 3.86 -4.39 -3.97
C ILE A 41 3.96 -4.14 -5.48
N SER A 42 2.84 -3.76 -6.09
CA SER A 42 2.68 -3.50 -7.52
C SER A 42 1.38 -2.72 -7.76
N GLU A 43 1.19 -2.17 -8.96
CA GLU A 43 -0.09 -1.54 -9.33
C GLU A 43 -1.28 -2.51 -9.15
N SER A 44 -1.10 -3.78 -9.55
CA SER A 44 -2.11 -4.82 -9.39
C SER A 44 -2.44 -5.11 -7.93
N PHE A 45 -1.45 -5.01 -7.03
CA PHE A 45 -1.67 -5.14 -5.58
C PHE A 45 -2.58 -4.02 -5.07
N PHE A 46 -2.30 -2.76 -5.40
CA PHE A 46 -3.10 -1.62 -4.90
C PHE A 46 -4.54 -1.65 -5.42
N ILE A 47 -4.71 -1.91 -6.72
CA ILE A 47 -6.04 -2.05 -7.34
C ILE A 47 -6.80 -3.21 -6.69
N SER A 48 -6.12 -4.32 -6.43
CA SER A 48 -6.77 -5.48 -5.82
C SER A 48 -7.19 -5.23 -4.38
N LEU A 49 -6.39 -4.51 -3.59
CA LEU A 49 -6.77 -4.15 -2.23
C LEU A 49 -8.01 -3.27 -2.24
N GLU A 50 -7.99 -2.19 -3.03
CA GLU A 50 -9.13 -1.29 -3.14
C GLU A 50 -10.39 -2.03 -3.60
N SER A 51 -10.25 -2.90 -4.61
CA SER A 51 -11.35 -3.73 -5.11
C SER A 51 -11.91 -4.66 -4.03
N VAL A 52 -11.05 -5.33 -3.26
CA VAL A 52 -11.46 -6.23 -2.18
C VAL A 52 -12.23 -5.47 -1.09
N LEU A 53 -11.75 -4.30 -0.68
CA LEU A 53 -12.43 -3.46 0.31
C LEU A 53 -13.79 -2.95 -0.22
N LYS A 54 -13.87 -2.55 -1.49
CA LYS A 54 -15.12 -2.12 -2.15
C LYS A 54 -16.14 -3.25 -2.31
N LEU A 55 -15.68 -4.48 -2.55
CA LEU A 55 -16.56 -5.65 -2.63
C LEU A 55 -17.17 -6.00 -1.28
N GLY A 56 -16.46 -5.74 -0.19
CA GLY A 56 -17.00 -5.90 1.15
C GLY A 56 -17.42 -7.35 1.42
N ASN A 57 -18.60 -7.50 2.02
CA ASN A 57 -19.20 -8.78 2.40
C ASN A 57 -19.58 -9.70 1.21
N LYS A 58 -19.38 -9.26 -0.03
CA LYS A 58 -19.55 -10.11 -1.22
C LYS A 58 -18.41 -11.10 -1.40
N ILE A 59 -17.26 -10.84 -0.79
CA ILE A 59 -16.20 -11.82 -0.71
C ILE A 59 -16.56 -12.76 0.44
N PRO A 60 -16.68 -14.08 0.19
CA PRO A 60 -17.00 -14.98 1.27
C PRO A 60 -15.82 -15.04 2.25
N GLU A 61 -16.16 -14.95 3.53
CA GLU A 61 -15.20 -14.75 4.62
C GLU A 61 -14.17 -15.90 4.72
N SER A 62 -14.63 -17.11 4.40
CA SER A 62 -13.80 -18.32 4.36
C SER A 62 -12.59 -18.18 3.46
N GLU A 63 -12.71 -17.49 2.33
CA GLU A 63 -11.68 -17.34 1.31
C GLU A 63 -10.54 -16.46 1.83
N ILE A 64 -10.89 -15.41 2.59
CA ILE A 64 -9.91 -14.55 3.27
C ILE A 64 -9.27 -15.31 4.43
N ARG A 65 -10.09 -15.97 5.27
CA ARG A 65 -9.60 -16.71 6.45
C ARG A 65 -8.63 -17.83 6.06
N GLN A 66 -8.87 -18.55 4.98
CA GLN A 66 -7.98 -19.61 4.49
C GLN A 66 -6.65 -19.07 3.97
N THR A 67 -6.58 -17.79 3.62
CA THR A 67 -5.36 -17.13 3.15
C THR A 67 -4.42 -16.74 4.30
N ILE A 68 -4.94 -16.40 5.48
CA ILE A 68 -4.13 -15.96 6.64
C ILE A 68 -3.08 -17.00 7.08
N PRO A 69 -3.41 -18.30 7.24
CA PRO A 69 -2.43 -19.32 7.63
C PRO A 69 -1.27 -19.52 6.64
N LEU A 70 -1.38 -19.02 5.41
CA LEU A 70 -0.31 -19.11 4.41
C LEU A 70 0.89 -18.20 4.74
N PHE A 71 0.71 -17.23 5.64
CA PHE A 71 1.69 -16.21 5.99
C PHE A 71 2.27 -16.41 7.39
N THR A 72 2.74 -17.63 7.69
CA THR A 72 3.30 -17.95 9.01
C THR A 72 4.55 -17.14 9.36
N LEU A 73 5.33 -16.74 8.36
CA LEU A 73 6.58 -15.97 8.51
C LEU A 73 6.49 -14.54 7.98
N ASP A 74 5.34 -14.13 7.44
CA ASP A 74 5.12 -12.81 6.85
C ASP A 74 4.06 -12.05 7.68
N ASP A 75 4.51 -11.45 8.77
CA ASP A 75 3.65 -10.71 9.71
C ASP A 75 2.88 -9.57 9.03
N TYR A 76 3.49 -8.93 8.02
CA TYR A 76 2.84 -7.88 7.25
C TYR A 76 1.60 -8.41 6.51
N LYS A 77 1.76 -9.46 5.70
CA LYS A 77 0.63 -10.02 4.95
C LYS A 77 -0.42 -10.60 5.88
N LYS A 78 0.01 -11.30 6.93
CA LYS A 78 -0.90 -11.81 7.96
C LYS A 78 -1.78 -10.70 8.54
N ASP A 79 -1.21 -9.56 8.89
CA ASP A 79 -1.95 -8.45 9.46
C ASP A 79 -2.76 -7.66 8.42
N LEU A 80 -2.30 -7.58 7.17
CA LEU A 80 -3.09 -7.03 6.05
C LEU A 80 -4.38 -7.84 5.83
N PHE A 81 -4.28 -9.17 5.80
CA PHE A 81 -5.47 -10.02 5.58
C PHE A 81 -6.41 -10.03 6.78
N LYS A 82 -5.90 -9.90 8.02
CA LYS A 82 -6.76 -9.64 9.19
C LYS A 82 -7.46 -8.29 9.08
N PHE A 83 -6.74 -7.22 8.71
CA PHE A 83 -7.34 -5.92 8.50
C PHE A 83 -8.47 -5.98 7.47
N ILE A 84 -8.27 -6.66 6.34
CA ILE A 84 -9.30 -6.84 5.30
C ILE A 84 -10.53 -7.54 5.89
N LEU A 85 -10.32 -8.60 6.67
CA LEU A 85 -11.38 -9.36 7.32
C LEU A 85 -12.19 -8.46 8.28
N ASP A 86 -11.50 -7.76 9.18
CA ASP A 86 -12.12 -6.85 10.15
C ASP A 86 -12.86 -5.71 9.43
N PHE A 87 -12.28 -5.17 8.35
CA PHE A 87 -12.90 -4.12 7.53
C PHE A 87 -14.21 -4.58 6.88
N ILE A 88 -14.21 -5.77 6.29
CA ILE A 88 -15.39 -6.34 5.63
C ILE A 88 -16.49 -6.65 6.64
N ASN A 89 -16.10 -7.12 7.82
CA ASN A 89 -17.01 -7.43 8.93
C ASN A 89 -17.50 -6.17 9.67
N GLN A 90 -17.00 -4.98 9.30
CA GLN A 90 -17.32 -3.70 9.96
C GLN A 90 -16.93 -3.70 11.45
N ASP A 91 -15.88 -4.42 11.79
CA ASP A 91 -15.32 -4.46 13.13
C ASP A 91 -14.48 -3.20 13.42
N ILE A 92 -13.92 -3.13 14.64
CA ILE A 92 -13.06 -2.01 15.05
C ILE A 92 -11.76 -2.04 14.24
N ILE A 93 -11.50 -0.97 13.49
CA ILE A 93 -10.36 -0.87 12.58
C ILE A 93 -9.18 -0.15 13.26
N GLU A 94 -8.21 -0.92 13.75
CA GLU A 94 -6.99 -0.40 14.37
C GLU A 94 -6.13 0.45 13.40
N TYR A 95 -6.02 -0.02 12.15
CA TYR A 95 -5.15 0.53 11.10
C TYR A 95 -5.94 1.31 10.04
N HIS A 96 -6.77 2.26 10.49
CA HIS A 96 -7.69 3.00 9.62
C HIS A 96 -7.07 3.75 8.42
N LEU A 97 -5.74 3.99 8.41
CA LEU A 97 -5.04 4.62 7.28
C LEU A 97 -4.61 3.62 6.19
N LEU A 98 -4.73 2.32 6.42
CA LEU A 98 -4.32 1.29 5.45
C LEU A 98 -4.95 1.46 4.06
N PRO A 99 -6.25 1.78 3.92
CA PRO A 99 -6.85 1.99 2.60
C PRO A 99 -6.18 3.12 1.82
N GLN A 100 -5.79 4.20 2.48
CA GLN A 100 -5.11 5.32 1.83
C GLN A 100 -3.61 5.04 1.62
N LEU A 101 -2.98 4.31 2.55
CA LEU A 101 -1.57 3.93 2.47
C LEU A 101 -1.28 3.03 1.27
N TYR A 102 -2.26 2.23 0.86
CA TYR A 102 -2.20 1.32 -0.29
C TYR A 102 -3.20 1.69 -1.39
N SER A 103 -3.56 2.96 -1.47
CA SER A 103 -4.40 3.50 -2.56
C SER A 103 -3.76 3.24 -3.93
N PRO A 104 -4.54 2.96 -4.99
CA PRO A 104 -4.02 2.97 -6.36
C PRO A 104 -3.38 4.30 -6.76
N ASP A 105 -3.88 5.42 -6.22
CA ASP A 105 -3.32 6.76 -6.43
C ASP A 105 -2.07 6.98 -5.55
N PHE A 106 -0.92 7.19 -6.21
CA PHE A 106 0.37 7.39 -5.54
C PHE A 106 0.42 8.70 -4.72
N ILE A 107 -0.32 9.74 -5.12
CA ILE A 107 -0.38 11.00 -4.37
C ILE A 107 -1.02 10.76 -3.00
N THR A 108 -2.11 10.00 -2.98
CA THR A 108 -2.78 9.59 -1.74
C THR A 108 -1.85 8.74 -0.87
N ARG A 109 -1.09 7.80 -1.45
CA ARG A 109 -0.10 7.01 -0.69
C ARG A 109 0.95 7.91 -0.04
N ALA A 110 1.61 8.77 -0.82
CA ALA A 110 2.65 9.67 -0.33
C ALA A 110 2.14 10.60 0.79
N ARG A 111 0.96 11.22 0.61
CA ARG A 111 0.33 12.05 1.65
C ARG A 111 0.00 11.26 2.92
N THR A 112 -0.41 10.00 2.78
CA THR A 112 -0.70 9.15 3.93
C THR A 112 0.57 8.83 4.71
N VAL A 113 1.68 8.56 4.02
CA VAL A 113 2.99 8.39 4.65
C VAL A 113 3.42 9.65 5.39
N MET A 114 3.26 10.83 4.78
CA MET A 114 3.55 12.11 5.43
C MET A 114 2.71 12.29 6.71
N LYS A 115 1.41 12.01 6.66
CA LYS A 115 0.53 12.06 7.84
C LYS A 115 0.96 11.09 8.95
N ILE A 116 1.39 9.88 8.60
CA ILE A 116 1.93 8.91 9.56
C ILE A 116 3.23 9.43 10.18
N LYS A 117 4.13 10.01 9.37
CA LYS A 117 5.39 10.61 9.80
C LYS A 117 5.18 11.79 10.74
N GLU A 118 4.25 12.69 10.44
CA GLU A 118 3.93 13.86 11.25
C GLU A 118 3.45 13.49 12.65
N ASN A 119 2.70 12.40 12.76
CA ASN A 119 2.20 11.88 14.04
C ASN A 119 3.17 10.90 14.72
N ASP A 120 4.29 10.57 14.09
CA ASP A 120 5.23 9.52 14.52
C ASP A 120 4.52 8.18 14.85
N ASP A 121 3.55 7.79 14.03
CA ASP A 121 2.68 6.64 14.33
C ASP A 121 3.37 5.31 13.99
N LYS A 122 4.19 4.85 14.93
CA LYS A 122 5.06 3.66 14.79
C LYS A 122 4.32 2.36 14.47
N LYS A 123 3.02 2.26 14.80
CA LYS A 123 2.25 1.03 14.53
C LYS A 123 2.14 0.71 13.03
N TYR A 124 2.30 1.72 12.17
CA TYR A 124 2.27 1.57 10.72
C TYR A 124 3.62 1.17 10.11
N ILE A 125 4.73 1.15 10.86
CA ILE A 125 6.07 0.83 10.32
C ILE A 125 6.06 -0.51 9.56
N LYS A 126 5.38 -1.53 10.08
CA LYS A 126 5.27 -2.84 9.41
C LYS A 126 4.60 -2.79 8.03
N PHE A 127 3.68 -1.84 7.83
CA PHE A 127 3.00 -1.61 6.55
C PHE A 127 3.77 -0.65 5.64
N LEU A 128 4.66 0.16 6.20
CA LEU A 128 5.54 1.03 5.43
C LEU A 128 6.72 0.28 4.81
N LEU A 129 7.23 -0.77 5.48
CA LEU A 129 8.38 -1.54 4.99
C LEU A 129 8.21 -2.05 3.54
N PRO A 130 7.09 -2.67 3.14
CA PRO A 130 6.88 -3.05 1.74
C PRO A 130 6.91 -1.88 0.75
N LEU A 131 6.48 -0.69 1.17
CA LEU A 131 6.41 0.52 0.34
C LEU A 131 7.77 1.19 0.11
N ILE A 132 8.84 0.68 0.73
CA ILE A 132 10.20 1.02 0.29
C ILE A 132 10.37 0.63 -1.19
N ASN A 133 9.67 -0.38 -1.69
CA ASN A 133 9.68 -0.79 -3.10
C ASN A 133 8.43 -0.32 -3.86
N ASP A 134 7.81 0.79 -3.44
CA ASP A 134 6.67 1.36 -4.18
C ASP A 134 7.08 1.69 -5.63
N PRO A 135 6.22 1.44 -6.63
CA PRO A 135 6.52 1.81 -8.03
C PRO A 135 6.73 3.31 -8.23
N ASP A 136 6.17 4.17 -7.37
CA ASP A 136 6.32 5.61 -7.46
C ASP A 136 7.44 6.15 -6.54
N ASP A 137 8.35 6.92 -7.15
CA ASP A 137 9.53 7.49 -6.48
C ASP A 137 9.17 8.44 -5.33
N SER A 138 8.06 9.19 -5.45
CA SER A 138 7.63 10.15 -4.40
C SER A 138 7.15 9.41 -3.16
N VAL A 139 6.51 8.24 -3.35
CA VAL A 139 6.12 7.35 -2.24
C VAL A 139 7.37 6.75 -1.61
N ARG A 140 8.29 6.18 -2.40
CA ARG A 140 9.55 5.62 -1.88
C ARG A 140 10.32 6.65 -1.07
N TRP A 141 10.52 7.85 -1.61
CA TRP A 141 11.16 8.96 -0.92
C TRP A 141 10.51 9.24 0.44
N SER A 142 9.19 9.40 0.47
CA SER A 142 8.43 9.70 1.70
C SER A 142 8.57 8.59 2.75
N VAL A 143 8.54 7.33 2.32
CA VAL A 143 8.69 6.16 3.20
C VAL A 143 10.10 6.10 3.78
N ILE A 144 11.12 6.21 2.93
CA ILE A 144 12.53 6.17 3.32
C ILE A 144 12.83 7.29 4.30
N ASP A 145 12.45 8.53 3.98
CA ASP A 145 12.65 9.72 4.82
C ASP A 145 12.01 9.59 6.20
N TYR A 146 10.93 8.82 6.34
CA TYR A 146 10.40 8.47 7.67
C TYR A 146 11.20 7.35 8.35
N LEU A 147 11.49 6.25 7.64
CA LEU A 147 12.11 5.06 8.19
C LEU A 147 13.58 5.26 8.61
N VAL A 148 14.30 6.19 8.00
CA VAL A 148 15.69 6.51 8.39
C VAL A 148 15.81 7.01 9.83
N LYS A 149 14.75 7.58 10.41
CA LYS A 149 14.69 7.91 11.86
C LYS A 149 14.85 6.67 12.75
N TYR A 150 14.56 5.49 12.22
CA TYR A 150 14.55 4.21 12.91
C TYR A 150 15.65 3.27 12.42
N GLN A 151 16.67 3.76 11.71
CA GLN A 151 17.76 2.95 11.17
C GLN A 151 18.63 2.22 12.22
N HIS A 152 18.42 2.50 13.51
CA HIS A 152 19.03 1.75 14.61
C HIS A 152 18.37 0.37 14.82
N ASP A 153 17.12 0.20 14.37
CA ASP A 153 16.45 -1.10 14.31
C ASP A 153 17.09 -1.94 13.18
N GLN A 154 17.55 -3.15 13.53
CA GLN A 154 18.28 -4.00 12.59
C GLN A 154 17.44 -4.45 11.40
N LYS A 155 16.14 -4.69 11.60
CA LYS A 155 15.24 -5.09 10.52
C LYS A 155 15.08 -3.93 9.54
N ILE A 156 14.76 -2.74 10.05
CA ILE A 156 14.61 -1.53 9.21
C ILE A 156 15.91 -1.23 8.47
N LYS A 157 17.05 -1.28 9.17
CA LYS A 157 18.36 -1.06 8.56
C LYS A 157 18.66 -2.05 7.43
N SER A 158 18.32 -3.33 7.63
CA SER A 158 18.50 -4.35 6.61
C SER A 158 17.63 -4.09 5.39
N GLU A 159 16.36 -3.74 5.59
CA GLU A 159 15.44 -3.44 4.47
C GLU A 159 15.90 -2.22 3.66
N LEU A 160 16.34 -1.14 4.34
CA LEU A 160 16.87 0.05 3.67
C LEU A 160 18.15 -0.26 2.87
N ARG A 161 19.03 -1.13 3.39
CA ARG A 161 20.24 -1.58 2.67
C ARG A 161 19.92 -2.45 1.46
N ASN A 162 19.01 -3.40 1.61
CA ASN A 162 18.58 -4.26 0.50
C ASN A 162 17.94 -3.44 -0.62
N HIS A 163 17.19 -2.39 -0.26
CA HIS A 163 16.59 -1.51 -1.24
C HIS A 163 17.63 -0.64 -1.98
N LEU A 164 18.66 -0.14 -1.29
CA LEU A 164 19.72 0.66 -1.90
C LEU A 164 20.37 -0.03 -3.13
N GLU A 165 20.46 -1.36 -3.13
CA GLU A 165 21.03 -2.14 -4.25
C GLU A 165 20.16 -2.10 -5.52
N ASN A 166 18.87 -1.77 -5.39
CA ASN A 166 17.88 -1.83 -6.46
C ASN A 166 17.23 -0.47 -6.78
N GLU A 167 17.57 0.59 -6.04
CA GLU A 167 17.01 1.93 -6.26
C GLU A 167 17.55 2.54 -7.56
N SER A 168 16.65 2.89 -8.47
CA SER A 168 16.96 3.46 -9.78
C SER A 168 16.98 4.99 -9.77
N ASN A 169 16.30 5.63 -8.81
CA ASN A 169 16.28 7.06 -8.65
C ASN A 169 17.59 7.53 -7.96
N PRO A 170 18.43 8.33 -8.64
CA PRO A 170 19.73 8.72 -8.10
C PRO A 170 19.63 9.57 -6.83
N ILE A 171 18.56 10.36 -6.67
CA ILE A 171 18.38 11.22 -5.49
C ILE A 171 18.06 10.36 -4.27
N ILE A 172 17.18 9.37 -4.41
CA ILE A 172 16.86 8.43 -3.34
C ILE A 172 18.10 7.59 -2.99
N TYR A 173 18.81 7.09 -4.01
CA TYR A 173 20.03 6.32 -3.86
C TYR A 173 21.11 7.08 -3.07
N ASP A 174 21.45 8.30 -3.50
CA ASP A 174 22.49 9.10 -2.85
C ASP A 174 22.12 9.45 -1.40
N ASN A 175 20.84 9.78 -1.16
CA ASN A 175 20.32 10.02 0.18
C ASN A 175 20.49 8.79 1.09
N LEU A 176 20.01 7.62 0.66
CA LEU A 176 20.18 6.37 1.41
C LEU A 176 21.64 6.01 1.67
N LYS A 177 22.49 6.15 0.64
CA LYS A 177 23.92 5.87 0.74
C LYS A 177 24.59 6.74 1.80
N SER A 178 24.27 8.03 1.84
CA SER A 178 24.81 8.97 2.84
C SER A 178 24.40 8.67 4.28
N ILE A 179 23.27 7.97 4.46
CA ILE A 179 22.71 7.63 5.76
C ILE A 179 23.25 6.28 6.25
N LEU A 180 23.45 5.31 5.35
CA LEU A 180 23.73 3.91 5.69
C LEU A 180 25.22 3.53 5.67
N MET A 181 26.07 4.35 5.04
CA MET A 181 27.53 4.16 4.91
C MET A 181 28.28 5.20 5.71
#